data_AF-A0A1G1W7X1-F1
#
_entry.id   AF-A0A1G1W7X1-F1
#
_cell.length_a   1.000
_cell.length_b   1.000
_cell.length_c   1.000
_cell.angle_alpha   90.00
_cell.angle_beta   90.00
_cell.angle_gamma   90.00
#
_symmetry.space_group_name_H-M   'P 1'
#
loop_
_entity.id
_entity.type
_entity.pdbx_description
1 polymer ?
#
loop_
_entity_poly.entity_id
_entity_poly.type
_entity_poly.pdbx_seq_one_letter_code
_entity_poly.pdbx_strand_id
1 'polypeptide(L)'
;MDNYKGDIIEESLDNKEVLKKVKILSTRVEKVTEKHQTPWLKQWTLHFAEVPENHAKEIAQEISNSLDPKQKGSWYADFKNNSHHYIIFHNKIFYVKRNNKVELDGVRKYGISLGIPDYQLPSVETN
;
A
#
# COMPACT_ATOMS: atom_id res chain seq x y z
N MET A 1 -12.13 6.73 -17.51
CA MET A 1 -11.28 5.78 -16.76
C MET A 1 -10.70 6.53 -15.59
N ASP A 2 -10.93 6.03 -14.40
CA ASP A 2 -10.52 6.68 -13.17
C ASP A 2 -9.28 5.95 -12.65
N ASN A 3 -8.11 6.49 -12.97
CA ASN A 3 -6.83 5.93 -12.57
C ASN A 3 -6.72 5.87 -11.05
N TYR A 4 -6.02 4.87 -10.56
CA TYR A 4 -5.79 4.72 -9.12
C TYR A 4 -4.59 5.55 -8.70
N LYS A 5 -4.62 6.03 -7.45
CA LYS A 5 -3.52 6.76 -6.84
C LYS A 5 -3.25 6.28 -5.43
N GLY A 6 -1.99 6.31 -5.02
CA GLY A 6 -1.59 5.89 -3.68
C GLY A 6 -0.08 6.01 -3.48
N ASP A 7 0.36 5.80 -2.25
CA ASP A 7 1.77 5.86 -1.88
C ASP A 7 2.39 4.46 -1.85
N ILE A 8 3.60 4.35 -2.40
CA ILE A 8 4.44 3.16 -2.29
C ILE A 8 5.72 3.57 -1.57
N ILE A 9 5.99 2.93 -0.43
CA ILE A 9 7.23 3.14 0.34
C ILE A 9 8.34 2.32 -0.33
N GLU A 10 9.40 2.96 -0.82
CA GLU A 10 10.48 2.26 -1.53
C GLU A 10 11.17 1.20 -0.66
N GLU A 11 11.37 1.49 0.62
CA GLU A 11 12.00 0.57 1.60
C GLU A 11 11.10 -0.62 1.97
N SER A 12 9.84 -0.62 1.54
CA SER A 12 8.94 -1.77 1.68
C SER A 12 9.12 -2.85 0.61
N LEU A 13 9.89 -2.55 -0.43
CA LEU A 13 10.07 -3.41 -1.61
C LEU A 13 11.42 -4.13 -1.56
N ASP A 14 11.41 -5.46 -1.68
CA ASP A 14 12.59 -6.27 -1.98
C ASP A 14 13.00 -6.10 -3.46
N ASN A 15 12.00 -6.00 -4.36
CA ASN A 15 12.21 -5.69 -5.77
C ASN A 15 11.63 -4.32 -6.18
N LYS A 16 12.51 -3.32 -6.26
CA LYS A 16 12.16 -1.93 -6.60
C LYS A 16 11.84 -1.69 -8.08
N GLU A 17 12.12 -2.66 -8.97
CA GLU A 17 11.84 -2.52 -10.40
C GLU A 17 10.36 -2.28 -10.71
N VAL A 18 9.46 -2.71 -9.81
CA VAL A 18 8.02 -2.46 -9.92
C VAL A 18 7.67 -0.96 -9.97
N LEU A 19 8.50 -0.09 -9.38
CA LEU A 19 8.30 1.37 -9.44
C LEU A 19 8.40 1.93 -10.87
N LYS A 20 9.07 1.23 -11.79
CA LYS A 20 9.14 1.61 -13.22
C LYS A 20 7.83 1.32 -13.98
N LYS A 21 6.93 0.53 -13.39
CA LYS A 21 5.64 0.15 -13.99
C LYS A 21 4.50 1.09 -13.63
N VAL A 22 4.74 2.03 -12.72
CA VAL A 22 3.79 3.06 -12.32
C VAL A 22 4.29 4.43 -12.72
N LYS A 23 3.37 5.38 -12.87
CA LYS A 23 3.73 6.78 -13.11
C LYS A 23 3.89 7.47 -11.77
N ILE A 24 5.14 7.75 -11.37
CA ILE A 24 5.42 8.51 -10.15
C ILE A 24 5.02 9.98 -10.38
N LEU A 25 4.08 10.48 -9.58
CA LEU A 25 3.61 11.86 -9.61
C LEU A 25 4.44 12.77 -8.71
N SER A 26 4.85 12.26 -7.55
CA SER A 26 5.76 12.97 -6.64
C SER A 26 6.49 11.98 -5.72
N THR A 27 7.61 12.43 -5.16
CA THR A 27 8.39 11.68 -4.18
C THR A 27 8.62 12.57 -2.97
N ARG A 28 8.43 12.02 -1.77
CA ARG A 28 8.78 12.66 -0.51
C ARG A 28 9.60 11.72 0.37
N VAL A 29 10.49 12.28 1.16
CA VAL A 29 11.32 11.53 2.10
C VAL A 29 10.99 12.01 3.50
N GLU A 30 10.64 11.07 4.36
CA GLU A 30 10.27 11.31 5.76
C GLU A 30 11.23 10.57 6.68
N LYS A 31 11.68 11.23 7.75
CA LYS A 31 12.51 10.57 8.77
C LYS A 31 11.64 9.60 9.57
N VAL A 32 12.17 8.40 9.84
CA VAL A 32 11.43 7.42 10.64
C VAL A 32 11.23 7.92 12.07
N THR A 33 10.01 7.77 12.56
CA THR A 33 9.61 8.05 13.95
C THR A 33 9.12 6.77 14.61
N GLU A 34 8.96 6.78 15.94
CA GLU A 34 8.40 5.64 16.68
C GLU A 34 7.02 5.22 16.16
N LYS A 35 6.22 6.17 15.64
CA LYS A 35 4.90 5.91 15.04
C LYS A 35 4.96 5.10 13.74
N HIS A 36 6.10 5.01 13.08
CA HIS A 36 6.22 4.20 11.87
C HIS A 36 6.36 2.71 12.19
N GLN A 37 6.80 2.36 13.42
CA GLN A 37 7.08 0.97 13.84
C GLN A 37 8.07 0.21 12.94
N THR A 38 8.99 0.93 12.30
CA THR A 38 10.07 0.36 11.49
C THR A 38 11.44 0.78 12.03
N PRO A 39 11.82 0.38 13.26
CA PRO A 39 13.03 0.88 13.93
C PRO A 39 14.35 0.54 13.21
N TRP A 40 14.33 -0.40 12.27
CA TRP A 40 15.48 -0.75 11.44
C TRP A 40 15.72 0.21 10.25
N LEU A 41 14.78 1.12 9.99
CA LEU A 41 14.89 2.13 8.93
C LEU A 41 15.22 3.51 9.49
N LYS A 42 15.96 4.31 8.72
CA LYS A 42 16.24 5.71 9.05
C LYS A 42 15.24 6.67 8.41
N GLN A 43 14.64 6.29 7.29
CA GLN A 43 13.71 7.08 6.51
C GLN A 43 12.71 6.20 5.77
N TRP A 44 11.61 6.81 5.34
CA TRP A 44 10.69 6.29 4.33
C TRP A 44 10.75 7.19 3.10
N THR A 45 10.90 6.58 1.93
CA THR A 45 10.83 7.24 0.62
C THR A 45 9.47 6.90 0.00
N LEU A 46 8.54 7.85 0.04
CA LEU A 46 7.17 7.64 -0.41
C LEU A 46 7.01 8.16 -1.85
N HIS A 47 6.73 7.25 -2.77
CA HIS A 47 6.36 7.57 -4.14
C HIS A 47 4.85 7.62 -4.27
N PHE A 48 4.30 8.81 -4.48
CA PHE A 48 2.90 8.97 -4.83
C PHE A 48 2.74 8.61 -6.31
N ALA A 49 2.08 7.50 -6.60
CA ALA A 49 2.00 6.91 -7.92
C ALA A 49 0.59 6.97 -8.50
N GLU A 50 0.51 7.09 -9.82
CA GLU A 50 -0.70 6.90 -10.61
C GLU A 50 -0.63 5.57 -11.37
N VAL A 51 -1.68 4.78 -11.24
CA VAL A 51 -1.80 3.44 -11.83
C VAL A 51 -2.98 3.43 -12.81
N PRO A 52 -2.74 3.18 -14.11
CA PRO A 52 -3.82 3.07 -15.10
C PRO A 52 -4.83 2.00 -14.73
N GLU A 53 -6.13 2.31 -14.81
CA GLU A 53 -7.20 1.40 -14.42
C GLU A 53 -7.13 0.04 -15.14
N ASN A 54 -6.75 0.02 -16.41
CA ASN A 54 -6.62 -1.19 -17.23
C ASN A 54 -5.45 -2.09 -16.83
N HIS A 55 -4.43 -1.57 -16.15
CA HIS A 55 -3.27 -2.34 -15.66
C HIS A 55 -3.26 -2.51 -14.15
N ALA A 56 -4.22 -1.93 -13.43
CA ALA A 56 -4.24 -1.87 -11.98
C ALA A 56 -4.14 -3.25 -11.31
N LYS A 57 -4.85 -4.25 -11.84
CA LYS A 57 -4.80 -5.63 -11.30
C LYS A 57 -3.44 -6.30 -11.49
N GLU A 58 -2.83 -6.14 -12.66
CA GLU A 58 -1.51 -6.70 -12.96
C GLU A 58 -0.44 -6.04 -12.08
N ILE A 59 -0.43 -4.71 -12.04
CA ILE A 59 0.53 -3.94 -11.23
C ILE A 59 0.34 -4.24 -9.73
N ALA A 60 -0.89 -4.41 -9.25
CA ALA A 60 -1.14 -4.85 -7.87
C ALA A 60 -0.49 -6.20 -7.56
N GLN A 61 -0.55 -7.15 -8.50
CA GLN A 61 0.07 -8.47 -8.36
C GLN A 61 1.60 -8.36 -8.32
N GLU A 62 2.18 -7.52 -9.16
CA GLU A 62 3.61 -7.30 -9.14
C GLU A 62 4.09 -6.63 -7.86
N ILE A 63 3.38 -5.61 -7.37
CA ILE A 63 3.68 -4.98 -6.09
C ILE A 63 3.59 -6.02 -4.97
N SER A 64 2.53 -6.83 -4.96
CA SER A 64 2.36 -7.92 -3.97
C SER A 64 3.56 -8.86 -3.91
N ASN A 65 4.11 -9.22 -5.06
CA ASN A 65 5.28 -10.09 -5.17
C ASN A 65 6.59 -9.37 -4.80
N SER A 66 6.65 -8.06 -4.99
CA SER A 66 7.84 -7.23 -4.72
C SER A 66 7.97 -6.75 -3.27
N LEU A 67 6.91 -6.81 -2.46
CA LEU A 67 6.96 -6.44 -1.04
C LEU A 67 7.90 -7.36 -0.26
N ASP A 68 8.75 -6.77 0.60
CA ASP A 68 9.73 -7.49 1.41
C ASP A 68 9.02 -8.39 2.45
N PRO A 69 9.14 -9.73 2.36
CA PRO A 69 8.50 -10.66 3.30
C PRO A 69 9.30 -10.86 4.59
N LYS A 70 10.52 -10.35 4.69
CA LYS A 70 11.48 -10.71 5.74
C LYS A 70 11.34 -9.84 6.99
N GLN A 71 10.79 -8.62 6.85
CA GLN A 71 10.70 -7.70 7.97
C GLN A 71 9.55 -8.06 8.92
N LYS A 72 9.75 -7.82 10.22
CA LYS A 72 8.78 -8.14 11.27
C LYS A 72 7.46 -7.37 11.16
N GLY A 73 7.48 -6.19 10.51
CA GLY A 73 6.27 -5.48 10.14
C GLY A 73 5.91 -5.87 8.72
N SER A 74 4.76 -6.50 8.53
CA SER A 74 4.32 -6.84 7.17
C SER A 74 4.01 -5.55 6.43
N TRP A 75 4.72 -5.30 5.34
CA TRP A 75 4.43 -4.15 4.52
C TRP A 75 3.11 -4.31 3.79
N TYR A 76 2.47 -3.19 3.52
CA TYR A 76 1.42 -3.12 2.54
C TYR A 76 1.57 -1.85 1.72
N ALA A 77 1.09 -1.89 0.49
CA ALA A 77 0.88 -0.73 -0.36
C ALA A 77 -0.60 -0.65 -0.72
N ASP A 78 -1.07 0.54 -1.06
CA ASP A 78 -2.45 0.70 -1.48
C ASP A 78 -2.58 1.77 -2.56
N PHE A 79 -3.58 1.61 -3.41
CA PHE A 79 -4.00 2.65 -4.32
C PHE A 79 -5.50 2.58 -4.56
N LYS A 80 -6.12 3.75 -4.68
CA LYS A 80 -7.57 3.89 -4.78
C LYS A 80 -7.96 4.87 -5.87
N ASN A 81 -9.16 4.67 -6.41
CA ASN A 81 -9.85 5.65 -7.23
C ASN A 81 -11.15 6.06 -6.51
N ASN A 82 -12.10 6.69 -7.22
CA ASN A 82 -13.35 7.12 -6.58
C ASN A 82 -14.29 5.97 -6.18
N SER A 83 -14.08 4.77 -6.70
CA SER A 83 -14.99 3.63 -6.53
C SER A 83 -14.38 2.48 -5.72
N HIS A 84 -13.13 2.14 -5.99
CA HIS A 84 -12.48 0.94 -5.48
C HIS A 84 -11.09 1.25 -4.93
N HIS A 85 -10.64 0.35 -4.07
CA HIS A 85 -9.39 0.41 -3.35
C HIS A 85 -8.68 -0.94 -3.48
N TYR A 86 -7.45 -0.92 -3.98
CA TYR A 86 -6.53 -2.04 -3.90
C TYR A 86 -5.71 -1.91 -2.62
N ILE A 87 -5.75 -2.91 -1.77
CA ILE A 87 -4.89 -3.04 -0.58
C ILE A 87 -4.04 -4.28 -0.77
N ILE A 88 -2.73 -4.08 -0.85
CA ILE A 88 -1.77 -5.04 -1.37
C ILE A 88 -0.79 -5.39 -0.26
N PHE A 89 -0.88 -6.63 0.21
CA PHE A 89 0.09 -7.24 1.11
C PHE A 89 0.97 -8.21 0.32
N HIS A 90 2.06 -8.70 0.93
CA HIS A 90 2.84 -9.76 0.33
C HIS A 90 1.97 -11.02 0.09
N ASN A 91 1.93 -11.51 -1.14
CA ASN A 91 1.11 -12.64 -1.62
C ASN A 91 -0.41 -12.55 -1.34
N LYS A 92 -0.96 -11.38 -1.03
CA LYS A 92 -2.40 -11.21 -0.83
C LYS A 92 -2.88 -9.82 -1.21
N ILE A 93 -3.94 -9.76 -2.01
CA ILE A 93 -4.52 -8.51 -2.50
C ILE A 93 -6.00 -8.50 -2.16
N PHE A 94 -6.46 -7.37 -1.63
CA PHE A 94 -7.87 -7.08 -1.47
C PHE A 94 -8.26 -6.01 -2.48
N TYR A 95 -9.33 -6.28 -3.24
CA TYR A 95 -9.97 -5.31 -4.13
C TYR A 95 -11.37 -5.05 -3.57
N VAL A 96 -11.56 -3.87 -2.99
CA VAL A 96 -12.75 -3.55 -2.19
C VAL A 96 -13.41 -2.27 -2.67
N LYS A 97 -14.70 -2.11 -2.41
CA LYS A 97 -15.37 -0.81 -2.59
C LYS A 97 -14.90 0.15 -1.51
N ARG A 98 -14.52 1.38 -1.90
CA ARG A 98 -13.94 2.39 -0.99
C ARG A 98 -14.82 2.71 0.23
N ASN A 99 -16.13 2.61 0.08
CA ASN A 99 -17.10 2.93 1.13
C ASN A 99 -17.70 1.69 1.81
N ASN A 100 -17.21 0.48 1.50
CA ASN A 100 -17.70 -0.74 2.13
C ASN A 100 -16.93 -1.04 3.43
N LYS A 101 -17.52 -0.61 4.55
CA LYS A 101 -16.97 -0.84 5.88
C LYS A 101 -16.71 -2.32 6.20
N VAL A 102 -17.61 -3.23 5.78
CA VAL A 102 -17.48 -4.66 6.08
C VAL A 102 -16.26 -5.27 5.38
N GLU A 103 -16.03 -4.91 4.12
CA GLU A 103 -14.84 -5.32 3.37
C GLU A 103 -13.56 -4.75 4.01
N LEU A 104 -13.55 -3.45 4.32
CA LEU A 104 -12.42 -2.77 4.95
C LEU A 104 -12.10 -3.33 6.35
N ASP A 105 -13.09 -3.67 7.16
CA ASP A 105 -12.89 -4.30 8.46
C ASP A 105 -12.20 -5.66 8.32
N GLY A 106 -12.49 -6.41 7.26
CA GLY A 106 -11.80 -7.65 6.91
C GLY A 106 -10.33 -7.43 6.55
N VAL A 107 -10.05 -6.40 5.75
CA VAL A 107 -8.69 -5.96 5.40
C VAL A 107 -7.91 -5.56 6.65
N ARG A 108 -8.51 -4.75 7.52
CA ARG A 108 -7.90 -4.29 8.77
C ARG A 108 -7.54 -5.44 9.70
N LYS A 109 -8.46 -6.38 9.91
CA LYS A 109 -8.20 -7.59 10.71
C LYS A 109 -7.00 -8.37 10.18
N TYR A 110 -6.88 -8.50 8.86
CA TYR A 110 -5.73 -9.15 8.23
C TYR A 110 -4.44 -8.36 8.49
N GLY A 111 -4.44 -7.04 8.27
CA GLY A 111 -3.26 -6.19 8.53
C GLY A 111 -2.80 -6.21 9.99
N ILE A 112 -3.75 -6.18 10.94
CA ILE A 112 -3.45 -6.30 12.38
C ILE A 112 -2.83 -7.67 12.69
N SER A 113 -3.36 -8.76 12.11
CA SER A 113 -2.79 -10.11 12.31
C SER A 113 -1.36 -10.24 11.80
N LEU A 114 -0.97 -9.35 10.88
CA LEU A 114 0.34 -9.24 10.28
C LEU A 114 1.28 -8.25 11.03
N GLY A 115 0.81 -7.68 12.14
CA GLY A 115 1.57 -6.76 12.99
C GLY A 115 1.55 -5.30 12.55
N ILE A 116 0.74 -4.93 11.54
CA ILE A 116 0.60 -3.54 11.12
C ILE A 116 -0.25 -2.77 12.15
N PRO A 117 0.19 -1.58 12.60
CA PRO A 117 -0.60 -0.76 13.50
C PRO A 117 -1.96 -0.38 12.92
N ASP A 118 -3.02 -0.54 13.72
CA ASP A 118 -4.40 -0.32 13.25
C ASP A 118 -4.64 1.09 12.67
N TYR A 119 -4.03 2.13 13.25
CA TYR A 119 -4.13 3.51 12.76
C TYR A 119 -3.43 3.74 11.42
N GLN A 120 -2.55 2.83 10.99
CA GLN A 120 -1.94 2.88 9.66
C GLN A 120 -2.82 2.20 8.62
N LEU A 121 -3.83 1.40 8.99
CA LEU A 121 -4.62 0.62 8.04
C LEU A 121 -5.76 1.45 7.42
N PRO A 122 -6.22 1.08 6.21
CA PRO A 122 -7.31 1.77 5.53
C PRO A 122 -8.59 1.85 6.36
N SER A 123 -9.22 3.03 6.40
CA SER A 123 -10.51 3.28 7.03
C SER A 123 -11.48 3.88 6.02
N VAL A 124 -12.78 3.82 6.34
CA VAL A 124 -13.80 4.52 5.55
C VAL A 124 -13.56 6.02 5.72
N GLU A 125 -13.49 6.76 4.61
CA GLU A 125 -13.36 8.21 4.67
C GLU A 125 -14.65 8.82 5.21
N THR A 126 -14.57 9.47 6.37
CA THR A 126 -15.63 10.32 6.89
C THR A 126 -15.49 11.70 6.27
N ASN A 127 -16.44 12.08 5.41
CA ASN A 127 -16.59 13.45 4.94
C ASN A 127 -16.82 14.44 6.09
#